data_AF-A0A820TE05-F1
#
_entry.id   AF-A0A820TE05-F1
#
_cell.length_a   1.000
_cell.length_b   1.000
_cell.length_c   1.000
_cell.angle_alpha   90.00
_cell.angle_beta   90.00
_cell.angle_gamma   90.00
#
_symmetry.space_group_name_H-M   'P 1'
#
loop_
_entity.id
_entity.type
_entity.pdbx_description
1 polymer ?
#
loop_
_entity_poly.entity_id
_entity_poly.type
_entity_poly.pdbx_seq_one_letter_code
_entity_poly.pdbx_strand_id
1 'polypeptide(L)'
;MFVLLIILLFYPSIVISDSLPYAEWAHYHMLEGTYRLNIPTPLLGYSRDKLSPGKLETTRVTSPTSVLRMFITMEPLLAPPESVQQSFDSTESLELLNHARFWVTDLNKKFPNRDYKATVSDINGRSVFIPRFLRPLPLPQLGLTAAAAAGGGADNQMQCQQLARFVSLIPFLSDTVIFPGLCDIWETSDQFLHTMSGDDEEHAVLLNNYFLTLNKNSWIAIGVSIYSGPCCFVLTKEDGQRYPTCWSVADGRDASTIDTWNPIRSIYLLANQENIWANIQEQDIPSRMNFDVGKAADWRPFFSHSFPRDTLPWTSVQPNDLHYEDTRSDDAEILSKEISHILRNKMIDWREANATSWHHVCQKHLEEIIKRKEMEFIRGSTINGADIEPELADFQKTHNITGFALQMPYTTVQAIVDTVYSTNIFKHATNEIKFALAVHVHPYPNNILAVWIYIAHLTPK
;
A
#
# COMPACT_ATOMS: atom_id res chain seq x y z
N MET A 1 16.49 -12.91 9.82
CA MET A 1 15.23 -12.92 9.02
C MET A 1 14.45 -14.19 9.36
N PHE A 2 13.66 -14.17 10.43
CA PHE A 2 12.74 -15.28 10.74
C PHE A 2 11.45 -15.04 9.97
N VAL A 3 11.31 -15.63 8.78
CA VAL A 3 10.04 -15.66 8.06
C VAL A 3 9.18 -16.73 8.72
N LEU A 4 8.31 -16.33 9.64
CA LEU A 4 7.37 -17.26 10.25
C LEU A 4 6.21 -17.46 9.27
N LEU A 5 6.36 -18.44 8.37
CA LEU A 5 5.34 -18.79 7.38
C LEU A 5 4.17 -19.48 8.10
N ILE A 6 3.10 -18.75 8.45
CA ILE A 6 1.86 -19.37 8.93
C ILE A 6 1.16 -19.98 7.72
N ILE A 7 1.41 -21.27 7.48
CA ILE A 7 0.67 -22.07 6.50
C ILE A 7 -0.69 -22.41 7.11
N LEU A 8 -1.75 -21.77 6.65
CA LEU A 8 -3.12 -22.25 6.91
C LEU A 8 -3.32 -23.56 6.14
N LEU A 9 -3.18 -24.69 6.83
CA LEU A 9 -3.29 -26.06 6.32
C LEU A 9 -4.67 -26.43 5.71
N PHE A 10 -5.61 -25.50 5.60
CA PHE A 10 -6.98 -25.77 5.12
C PHE A 10 -7.30 -25.19 3.73
N TYR A 11 -6.44 -24.36 3.14
CA TYR A 11 -6.65 -23.82 1.78
C TYR A 11 -5.32 -23.64 1.05
N PRO A 12 -4.98 -24.49 0.05
CA PRO A 12 -3.73 -24.38 -0.71
C PRO A 12 -3.62 -23.12 -1.58
N SER A 13 -4.59 -22.19 -1.54
CA SER A 13 -4.62 -20.95 -2.34
C SER A 13 -4.62 -19.67 -1.50
N ILE A 14 -4.51 -19.77 -0.17
CA ILE A 14 -4.39 -18.60 0.71
C ILE A 14 -2.91 -18.41 1.03
N VAL A 15 -2.27 -17.48 0.32
CA VAL A 15 -0.95 -16.96 0.69
C VAL A 15 -1.19 -15.75 1.59
N ILE A 16 -0.63 -15.77 2.80
CA ILE A 16 -0.42 -14.53 3.56
C ILE A 16 0.73 -13.84 2.84
N SER A 17 0.42 -12.95 1.88
CA SER A 17 1.41 -12.31 0.99
C SER A 17 2.36 -11.39 1.74
N ASP A 18 1.98 -10.98 2.94
CA ASP A 18 2.71 -9.98 3.69
C ASP A 18 3.44 -10.73 4.80
N SER A 19 4.76 -10.60 4.82
CA SER A 19 5.58 -11.03 5.96
C SER A 19 4.90 -10.62 7.25
N LEU A 20 4.80 -11.52 8.24
CA LEU A 20 4.33 -11.16 9.58
C LEU A 20 4.97 -9.82 9.99
N PRO A 21 4.23 -8.92 10.66
CA PRO A 21 4.67 -7.58 11.03
C PRO A 21 5.93 -7.59 11.90
N TYR A 22 7.11 -7.91 11.36
CA TYR A 22 8.30 -8.10 12.19
C TYR A 22 8.67 -6.79 12.88
N ALA A 23 8.45 -5.66 12.21
CA ALA A 23 8.61 -4.33 12.80
C ALA A 23 7.66 -4.12 14.00
N GLU A 24 6.36 -4.43 13.87
CA GLU A 24 5.42 -4.35 15.00
C GLU A 24 5.77 -5.38 16.10
N TRP A 25 6.16 -6.59 15.73
CA TRP A 25 6.49 -7.66 16.67
C TRP A 25 7.78 -7.36 17.45
N ALA A 26 8.79 -6.79 16.79
CA ALA A 26 10.03 -6.35 17.40
C ALA A 26 9.81 -5.13 18.32
N HIS A 27 8.86 -4.25 17.98
CA HIS A 27 8.59 -3.04 18.74
C HIS A 27 7.65 -3.27 19.94
N TYR A 28 6.58 -4.06 19.76
CA TYR A 28 5.51 -4.22 20.75
C TYR A 28 5.51 -5.57 21.48
N HIS A 29 6.38 -6.52 21.11
CA HIS A 29 6.51 -7.87 21.69
C HIS A 29 5.26 -8.75 21.64
N MET A 30 4.17 -8.19 21.14
CA MET A 30 2.85 -8.76 21.07
C MET A 30 2.18 -8.28 19.79
N LEU A 31 1.79 -9.24 18.94
CA LEU A 31 0.89 -9.00 17.83
C LEU A 31 -0.49 -9.49 18.22
N GLU A 32 -1.44 -8.58 18.40
CA GLU A 32 -2.84 -8.91 18.59
C GLU A 32 -3.65 -8.14 17.54
N GLY A 33 -4.38 -8.87 16.70
CA GLY A 33 -5.12 -8.22 15.64
C GLY A 33 -5.97 -9.15 14.81
N THR A 34 -6.86 -8.54 14.02
CA THR A 34 -7.58 -9.22 12.94
C THR A 34 -6.97 -8.77 11.63
N TYR A 35 -6.32 -9.69 10.94
CA TYR A 35 -5.56 -9.46 9.73
C TYR A 35 -6.40 -9.83 8.52
N ARG A 36 -6.54 -8.91 7.56
CA ARG A 36 -7.22 -9.20 6.31
C ARG A 36 -6.31 -10.06 5.43
N LEU A 37 -6.84 -11.15 4.90
CA LEU A 37 -6.12 -11.96 3.93
C LEU A 37 -6.30 -11.38 2.53
N ASN A 38 -5.19 -11.17 1.83
CA ASN A 38 -5.21 -10.84 0.41
C ASN A 38 -5.63 -12.09 -0.39
N ILE A 39 -6.91 -12.16 -0.71
CA ILE A 39 -7.45 -13.24 -1.54
C ILE A 39 -7.35 -12.79 -2.99
N PRO A 40 -6.57 -13.48 -3.84
CA PRO A 40 -6.52 -13.13 -5.24
C PRO A 40 -7.90 -13.32 -5.89
N THR A 41 -8.38 -12.28 -6.55
CA THR A 41 -9.65 -12.28 -7.28
C THR A 41 -9.38 -12.28 -8.79
N PRO A 42 -10.06 -13.14 -9.58
CA PRO A 42 -11.02 -14.16 -9.17
C PRO A 42 -10.31 -15.39 -8.60
N LEU A 43 -11.00 -16.09 -7.71
CA LEU A 43 -10.58 -17.37 -7.17
C LEU A 43 -11.39 -18.47 -7.86
N LEU A 44 -10.84 -19.07 -8.92
CA LEU A 44 -11.53 -20.09 -9.69
C LEU A 44 -11.62 -21.41 -8.90
N GLY A 45 -12.75 -22.09 -9.00
CA GLY A 45 -12.93 -23.43 -8.41
C GLY A 45 -13.27 -23.43 -6.92
N TYR A 46 -13.47 -22.27 -6.30
CA TYR A 46 -13.89 -22.13 -4.91
C TYR A 46 -15.27 -21.48 -4.81
N SER A 47 -16.23 -22.18 -4.20
CA SER A 47 -17.54 -21.63 -3.85
C SER A 47 -17.53 -21.12 -2.42
N ARG A 48 -18.02 -19.91 -2.19
CA ARG A 48 -18.37 -19.45 -0.83
C ARG A 48 -19.79 -19.87 -0.53
N ASP A 49 -20.04 -20.42 0.66
CA ASP A 49 -21.39 -20.61 1.15
C ASP A 49 -22.10 -19.26 1.16
N LYS A 50 -23.22 -19.15 0.43
CA LYS A 50 -24.06 -17.96 0.46
C LYS A 50 -24.64 -17.85 1.87
N LEU A 51 -24.15 -16.90 2.66
CA LEU A 51 -24.81 -16.49 3.89
C LEU A 51 -26.28 -16.19 3.57
N SER A 52 -27.18 -16.77 4.35
CA SER A 52 -28.63 -16.71 4.15
C SER A 52 -29.09 -15.24 4.03
N PRO A 53 -29.91 -14.88 3.04
CA PRO A 53 -30.36 -13.50 2.86
C PRO A 53 -31.35 -13.16 3.98
N GLY A 54 -30.85 -12.55 5.05
CA GLY A 54 -31.66 -12.34 6.24
C GLY A 54 -30.97 -11.56 7.35
N LYS A 55 -30.43 -10.37 7.06
CA LYS A 55 -30.47 -9.16 7.92
C LYS A 55 -29.61 -8.03 7.35
N LEU A 56 -30.26 -6.91 7.08
CA LEU A 56 -29.72 -5.55 6.90
C LEU A 56 -28.70 -5.34 5.75
N GLU A 57 -29.17 -5.36 4.51
CA GLU A 57 -28.44 -4.78 3.37
C GLU A 57 -28.69 -3.28 3.28
N THR A 58 -27.86 -2.49 3.97
CA THR A 58 -27.67 -1.06 3.70
C THR A 58 -26.21 -0.67 3.91
N THR A 59 -25.30 -1.28 3.16
CA THR A 59 -23.97 -0.72 2.85
C THR A 59 -23.42 -1.47 1.64
N ARG A 60 -22.65 -0.78 0.79
CA ARG A 60 -21.99 -1.31 -0.41
C ARG A 60 -21.56 -2.76 -0.20
N VAL A 61 -21.97 -3.67 -1.08
CA VAL A 61 -21.64 -5.11 -1.04
C VAL A 61 -20.12 -5.23 -1.00
N THR A 62 -19.58 -5.33 0.22
CA THR A 62 -18.17 -5.62 0.44
C THR A 62 -17.99 -7.07 0.04
N SER A 63 -17.09 -7.29 -0.92
CA SER A 63 -16.68 -8.65 -1.28
C SER A 63 -16.32 -9.38 0.02
N PRO A 64 -16.81 -10.61 0.27
CA PRO A 64 -16.56 -11.26 1.55
C PRO A 64 -15.05 -11.33 1.81
N THR A 65 -14.58 -10.82 2.93
CA THR A 65 -13.16 -10.80 3.28
C THR A 65 -12.84 -12.01 4.15
N SER A 66 -11.82 -12.78 3.79
CA SER A 66 -11.26 -13.78 4.70
C SER A 66 -10.30 -13.09 5.63
N VAL A 67 -10.39 -13.43 6.91
CA VAL A 67 -9.68 -12.73 7.97
C VAL A 67 -9.04 -13.75 8.89
N LEU A 68 -7.87 -13.39 9.42
CA LEU A 68 -7.12 -14.20 10.35
C LEU A 68 -6.97 -13.41 11.64
N ARG A 69 -7.59 -13.88 12.73
CA ARG A 69 -7.37 -13.30 14.05
C ARG A 69 -6.16 -13.98 14.68
N MET A 70 -5.15 -13.19 15.04
CA MET A 70 -3.91 -13.70 15.61
C MET A 70 -3.61 -13.04 16.96
N PHE A 71 -3.00 -13.82 17.83
CA PHE A 71 -2.37 -13.38 19.06
C PHE A 71 -1.00 -14.07 19.15
N ILE A 72 0.08 -13.30 19.07
CA ILE A 72 1.46 -13.80 19.06
C ILE A 72 2.24 -13.01 20.11
N THR A 73 3.02 -13.69 20.95
CA THR A 73 3.89 -13.07 21.96
C THR A 73 5.30 -13.66 21.85
N MET A 74 6.32 -12.89 22.28
CA MET A 74 7.71 -13.34 22.28
C MET A 74 8.26 -13.43 23.71
N GLU A 75 8.94 -14.53 24.02
CA GLU A 75 9.73 -14.69 25.26
C GLU A 75 11.17 -15.14 24.91
N PRO A 76 12.21 -14.42 25.37
CA PRO A 76 12.20 -13.18 26.15
C PRO A 76 11.84 -11.94 25.31
N LEU A 77 11.40 -10.86 25.97
CA LEU A 77 11.16 -9.57 25.34
C LEU A 77 12.48 -8.99 24.81
N LEU A 78 12.53 -8.60 23.54
CA LEU A 78 13.69 -7.91 22.96
C LEU A 78 13.70 -6.45 23.41
N ALA A 79 14.80 -5.90 23.93
CA ALA A 79 14.82 -4.47 24.22
C ALA A 79 14.63 -3.68 22.90
N PRO A 80 13.72 -2.69 22.81
CA PRO A 80 13.66 -1.83 21.64
C PRO A 80 15.02 -1.12 21.49
N PRO A 81 15.52 -0.92 20.27
CA PRO A 81 16.78 -0.22 20.07
C PRO A 81 16.70 1.19 20.70
N GLU A 82 17.76 1.59 21.42
CA GLU A 82 17.84 2.95 21.94
C GLU A 82 17.88 3.94 20.77
N SER A 83 16.96 4.90 20.76
CA SER A 83 16.98 5.97 19.78
C SER A 83 18.19 6.87 20.06
N VAL A 84 19.16 6.84 19.15
CA VAL A 84 20.33 7.72 19.26
C VAL A 84 19.88 9.14 18.95
N GLN A 85 19.77 9.99 19.97
CA GLN A 85 19.58 11.43 19.76
C GLN A 85 20.86 12.02 19.16
N GLN A 86 20.94 12.04 17.84
CA GLN A 86 22.02 12.72 17.13
C GLN A 86 21.64 14.19 16.93
N SER A 87 22.59 15.10 17.17
CA SER A 87 22.42 16.50 16.80
C SER A 87 22.60 16.62 15.30
N PHE A 88 21.50 16.72 14.57
CA PHE A 88 21.51 16.93 13.13
C PHE A 88 21.68 18.41 12.81
N ASP A 89 22.47 18.70 11.77
CA ASP A 89 22.52 20.04 11.18
C ASP A 89 21.14 20.41 10.62
N SER A 90 20.79 21.69 10.54
CA SER A 90 19.50 22.11 10.03
C SER A 90 19.60 23.45 9.32
N THR A 91 18.83 23.61 8.25
CA THR A 91 18.63 24.88 7.56
C THR A 91 17.43 25.66 8.07
N GLU A 92 16.67 25.10 9.02
CA GLU A 92 15.53 25.78 9.65
C GLU A 92 15.99 26.88 10.60
N SER A 93 15.11 27.84 10.88
CA SER A 93 15.40 28.87 11.86
C SER A 93 15.53 28.29 13.27
N LEU A 94 16.43 28.86 14.08
CA LEU A 94 16.60 28.44 15.47
C LEU A 94 15.31 28.60 16.28
N GLU A 95 14.48 29.59 15.94
CA GLU A 95 13.16 29.82 16.53
C GLU A 95 12.20 28.64 16.27
N LEU A 96 12.14 28.15 15.03
CA LEU A 96 11.33 27.00 14.66
C LEU A 96 11.82 25.73 15.37
N LEU A 97 13.13 25.49 15.37
CA LEU A 97 13.72 24.30 15.99
C LEU A 97 13.52 24.29 17.51
N ASN A 98 13.67 25.45 18.17
CA ASN A 98 13.40 25.56 19.59
C ASN A 98 11.92 25.32 19.89
N HIS A 99 11.01 25.96 19.14
CA HIS A 99 9.58 25.72 19.30
C HIS A 99 9.21 24.25 19.08
N ALA A 100 9.77 23.61 18.05
CA ALA A 100 9.57 22.19 17.79
C ALA A 100 10.00 21.30 18.95
N ARG A 101 11.21 21.53 19.50
CA ARG A 101 11.71 20.80 20.67
C ARG A 101 10.79 20.98 21.88
N PHE A 102 10.37 22.20 22.17
CA PHE A 102 9.45 22.47 23.29
C PHE A 102 8.08 21.82 23.08
N TRP A 103 7.52 21.94 21.87
CA TRP A 103 6.21 21.43 21.53
C TRP A 103 6.16 19.89 21.62
N VAL A 104 7.15 19.19 21.06
CA VAL A 104 7.27 17.73 21.17
C VAL A 104 7.52 17.30 22.61
N THR A 105 8.42 17.97 23.34
CA THR A 105 8.72 17.63 24.74
C THR A 105 7.49 17.74 25.64
N ASP A 106 6.69 18.80 25.47
CA ASP A 106 5.46 19.01 26.23
C ASP A 106 4.38 17.98 25.90
N LEU A 107 4.25 17.60 24.63
CA LEU A 107 3.34 16.54 24.19
C LEU A 107 3.75 15.18 24.76
N ASN A 108 5.03 14.82 24.67
CA ASN A 108 5.55 13.53 25.16
C ASN A 108 5.41 13.40 26.68
N LYS A 109 5.49 14.51 27.43
CA LYS A 109 5.20 14.51 28.89
C LYS A 109 3.76 14.13 29.20
N LYS A 110 2.81 14.56 28.36
CA LYS A 110 1.37 14.32 28.57
C LYS A 110 0.90 12.99 27.96
N PHE A 111 1.48 12.58 26.85
CA PHE A 111 1.13 11.36 26.13
C PHE A 111 2.41 10.57 25.78
N PRO A 112 3.02 9.87 26.76
CA PRO A 112 4.33 9.23 26.58
C PRO A 112 4.35 8.06 25.60
N ASN A 113 3.16 7.50 25.27
CA ASN A 113 3.02 6.38 24.35
C ASN A 113 2.73 6.82 22.90
N ARG A 114 2.81 8.12 22.60
CA ARG A 114 2.59 8.67 21.25
C ARG A 114 3.88 9.29 20.75
N ASP A 115 4.39 8.78 19.63
CA ASP A 115 5.63 9.28 19.03
C ASP A 115 5.36 10.54 18.21
N TYR A 116 5.37 11.70 18.86
CA TYR A 116 5.21 12.98 18.16
C TYR A 116 6.53 13.44 17.54
N LYS A 117 6.48 13.77 16.25
CA LYS A 117 7.59 14.36 15.50
C LYS A 117 7.16 15.68 14.87
N ALA A 118 8.03 16.70 14.91
CA ALA A 118 7.81 17.94 14.17
C ALA A 118 8.81 18.10 13.01
N THR A 119 9.97 17.46 13.15
CA THR A 119 11.07 17.45 12.18
C THR A 119 11.50 16.02 11.93
N VAL A 120 12.05 15.78 10.74
CA VAL A 120 12.56 14.50 10.24
C VAL A 120 13.95 14.72 9.64
N SER A 121 14.72 13.65 9.44
CA SER A 121 16.03 13.76 8.81
C SER A 121 15.90 13.63 7.30
N ASP A 122 16.53 14.51 6.52
CA ASP A 122 16.65 14.33 5.06
C ASP A 122 17.79 13.36 4.71
N ILE A 123 17.92 13.02 3.42
CA ILE A 123 19.00 12.16 2.90
C ILE A 123 20.42 12.67 3.20
N ASN A 124 20.58 13.95 3.57
CA ASN A 124 21.87 14.55 3.93
C ASN A 124 22.07 14.56 5.46
N GLY A 125 21.18 13.93 6.23
CA GLY A 125 21.19 13.91 7.68
C GLY A 125 20.81 15.26 8.30
N ARG A 126 20.10 16.13 7.59
CA ARG A 126 19.65 17.43 8.11
C ARG A 126 18.26 17.31 8.72
N SER A 127 18.04 17.96 9.86
CA SER A 127 16.72 18.07 10.46
C SER A 127 15.85 19.07 9.68
N VAL A 128 14.78 18.60 9.07
CA VAL A 128 13.84 19.36 8.24
C VAL A 128 12.43 19.31 8.83
N PHE A 129 11.71 20.43 8.80
CA PHE A 129 10.34 20.51 9.30
C PHE A 129 9.37 19.75 8.37
N ILE A 130 8.49 18.89 8.91
CA ILE A 130 7.67 17.95 8.11
C ILE A 130 6.88 18.65 6.98
N PRO A 131 6.13 19.76 7.22
CA PRO A 131 5.44 20.49 6.16
C PRO A 131 6.30 20.98 4.98
N ARG A 132 7.64 21.00 5.11
CA ARG A 132 8.54 21.36 4.00
C ARG A 132 8.48 20.34 2.86
N PHE A 133 8.17 19.08 3.17
CA PHE A 133 8.01 18.01 2.19
C PHE A 133 6.64 18.05 1.49
N LEU A 134 5.71 18.87 1.96
CA LEU A 134 4.32 18.85 1.53
C LEU A 134 3.99 20.09 0.69
N ARG A 135 3.69 19.87 -0.59
CA ARG A 135 3.21 20.90 -1.51
C ARG A 135 2.57 20.30 -2.77
N PRO A 136 1.79 21.06 -3.55
CA PRO A 136 1.29 20.59 -4.83
C PRO A 136 2.46 20.31 -5.80
N LEU A 137 2.45 19.15 -6.42
CA LEU A 137 3.43 18.72 -7.43
C LEU A 137 2.76 18.28 -8.75
N PRO A 138 3.43 18.44 -9.91
CA PRO A 138 2.88 18.02 -11.20
C PRO A 138 2.51 16.53 -11.23
N LEU A 139 1.38 16.19 -11.83
CA LEU A 139 0.87 14.82 -11.88
C LEU A 139 1.52 14.01 -13.02
N PRO A 140 1.74 12.69 -12.84
CA PRO A 140 2.14 11.81 -13.93
C PRO A 140 1.01 11.64 -14.95
N GLN A 141 1.37 11.43 -16.22
CA GLN A 141 0.39 11.12 -17.27
C GLN A 141 0.08 9.63 -17.27
N LEU A 142 -1.05 9.24 -16.65
CA LEU A 142 -1.46 7.84 -16.50
C LEU A 142 -2.40 7.36 -17.62
N GLY A 143 -2.26 7.89 -18.84
CA GLY A 143 -3.03 7.45 -20.01
C GLY A 143 -4.48 7.95 -20.07
N LEU A 144 -4.83 9.03 -19.37
CA LEU A 144 -6.15 9.68 -19.49
C LEU A 144 -6.15 10.83 -20.49
N THR A 145 -7.24 10.99 -21.22
CA THR A 145 -7.50 12.20 -22.01
C THR A 145 -7.69 13.39 -21.07
N ALA A 146 -7.08 14.53 -21.42
CA ALA A 146 -7.12 15.80 -20.68
C ALA A 146 -8.55 16.37 -20.41
N ALA A 147 -9.61 15.68 -20.85
CA ALA A 147 -11.00 16.05 -20.63
C ALA A 147 -11.48 15.86 -19.16
N ALA A 148 -10.82 15.01 -18.37
CA ALA A 148 -11.15 14.80 -16.95
C ALA A 148 -10.63 15.93 -16.04
N ALA A 149 -9.78 16.83 -16.54
CA ALA A 149 -9.29 17.99 -15.79
C ALA A 149 -10.32 19.14 -15.71
N ALA A 150 -11.51 18.98 -16.33
CA ALA A 150 -12.45 20.07 -16.56
C ALA A 150 -13.88 19.88 -15.98
N GLY A 151 -14.18 18.85 -15.17
CA GLY A 151 -15.43 18.91 -14.40
C GLY A 151 -16.00 17.64 -13.77
N GLY A 152 -16.02 17.61 -12.44
CA GLY A 152 -16.92 16.76 -11.65
C GLY A 152 -16.24 16.06 -10.46
N GLY A 153 -16.95 15.94 -9.32
CA GLY A 153 -16.42 15.27 -8.12
C GLY A 153 -16.10 13.77 -8.31
N ALA A 154 -16.72 13.11 -9.28
CA ALA A 154 -16.45 11.72 -9.63
C ALA A 154 -15.10 11.55 -10.36
N ASP A 155 -14.76 12.49 -11.25
CA ASP A 155 -13.50 12.47 -12.00
C ASP A 155 -12.29 12.64 -11.06
N ASN A 156 -12.44 13.46 -10.02
CA ASN A 156 -11.39 13.63 -9.00
C ASN A 156 -11.17 12.37 -8.14
N GLN A 157 -12.21 11.58 -7.84
CA GLN A 157 -12.05 10.33 -7.07
C GLN A 157 -11.33 9.26 -7.91
N MET A 158 -11.69 9.13 -9.19
CA MET A 158 -11.02 8.22 -10.11
C MET A 158 -9.53 8.57 -10.25
N GLN A 159 -9.21 9.86 -10.43
CA GLN A 159 -7.80 10.32 -10.46
C GLN A 159 -7.07 9.99 -9.16
N CYS A 160 -7.69 10.18 -7.99
CA CYS A 160 -7.08 9.78 -6.72
C CYS A 160 -6.74 8.28 -6.66
N GLN A 161 -7.64 7.42 -7.14
CA GLN A 161 -7.41 5.97 -7.19
C GLN A 161 -6.29 5.58 -8.15
N GLN A 162 -6.18 6.25 -9.30
CA GLN A 162 -5.09 6.04 -10.24
C GLN A 162 -3.74 6.46 -9.66
N LEU A 163 -3.68 7.60 -8.98
CA LEU A 163 -2.46 8.09 -8.34
C LEU A 163 -2.06 7.19 -7.16
N ALA A 164 -3.02 6.76 -6.34
CA ALA A 164 -2.77 5.80 -5.27
C ALA A 164 -2.25 4.47 -5.83
N ARG A 165 -2.82 3.99 -6.95
CA ARG A 165 -2.33 2.83 -7.68
C ARG A 165 -0.89 3.02 -8.16
N PHE A 166 -0.61 4.11 -8.86
CA PHE A 166 0.73 4.43 -9.35
C PHE A 166 1.77 4.45 -8.23
N VAL A 167 1.49 5.16 -7.13
CA VAL A 167 2.41 5.25 -5.98
C VAL A 167 2.61 3.87 -5.34
N SER A 168 1.55 3.06 -5.17
CA SER A 168 1.66 1.71 -4.58
C SER A 168 2.44 0.69 -5.44
N LEU A 169 2.75 1.04 -6.69
CA LEU A 169 3.56 0.21 -7.57
C LEU A 169 5.06 0.48 -7.43
N ILE A 170 5.45 1.52 -6.67
CA ILE A 170 6.84 1.74 -6.30
C ILE A 170 7.19 0.72 -5.19
N PRO A 171 8.28 -0.04 -5.34
CA PRO A 171 8.68 -1.02 -4.34
C PRO A 171 8.90 -0.46 -2.92
N PHE A 172 8.40 -1.21 -1.93
CA PHE A 172 8.72 -0.95 -0.52
C PHE A 172 10.12 -1.44 -0.17
N LEU A 173 10.93 -0.56 0.42
CA LEU A 173 12.25 -0.85 0.96
C LEU A 173 12.48 -0.03 2.22
N SER A 174 12.55 -0.69 3.38
CA SER A 174 12.72 0.01 4.66
C SER A 174 14.13 0.53 4.87
N ASP A 175 14.22 1.74 5.42
CA ASP A 175 15.45 2.37 5.88
C ASP A 175 16.29 1.49 6.78
N THR A 176 15.66 0.71 7.67
CA THR A 176 16.39 -0.16 8.61
C THR A 176 17.22 -1.24 7.91
N VAL A 177 16.85 -1.60 6.67
CA VAL A 177 17.58 -2.55 5.83
C VAL A 177 18.76 -1.87 5.14
N ILE A 178 18.58 -0.62 4.70
CA ILE A 178 19.60 0.14 3.97
C ILE A 178 20.64 0.74 4.94
N PHE A 179 20.16 1.24 6.08
CA PHE A 179 20.90 2.00 7.07
C PHE A 179 20.66 1.51 8.51
N PRO A 180 21.23 0.37 8.91
CA PRO A 180 21.03 -0.19 10.23
C PRO A 180 21.46 0.80 11.34
N GLY A 181 20.51 1.25 12.16
CA GLY A 181 20.75 2.15 13.29
C GLY A 181 20.71 3.65 12.98
N LEU A 182 20.35 4.06 11.76
CA LEU A 182 20.04 5.45 11.45
C LEU A 182 18.58 5.79 11.80
N CYS A 183 18.32 7.09 11.96
CA CYS A 183 16.97 7.64 12.03
C CYS A 183 16.25 7.45 10.69
N ASP A 184 14.93 7.27 10.76
CA ASP A 184 13.95 7.44 9.68
C ASP A 184 14.29 8.68 8.81
N ILE A 185 14.69 8.42 7.55
CA ILE A 185 15.19 9.36 6.54
C ILE A 185 14.06 9.64 5.55
N TRP A 186 13.78 10.92 5.31
CA TRP A 186 12.74 11.33 4.36
C TRP A 186 13.36 11.82 3.06
N GLU A 187 12.92 11.24 1.95
CA GLU A 187 13.30 11.70 0.60
C GLU A 187 12.30 12.73 0.03
N THR A 188 12.77 13.60 -0.87
CA THR A 188 11.87 14.40 -1.70
C THR A 188 11.23 13.55 -2.80
N SER A 189 10.12 14.01 -3.38
CA SER A 189 9.36 13.24 -4.36
C SER A 189 10.15 12.95 -5.64
N ASP A 190 11.08 13.79 -6.07
CA ASP A 190 11.99 13.50 -7.18
C ASP A 190 13.07 12.47 -6.81
N GLN A 191 13.60 12.54 -5.59
CA GLN A 191 14.58 11.57 -5.10
C GLN A 191 13.92 10.19 -5.03
N PHE A 192 12.74 10.08 -4.43
CA PHE A 192 11.99 8.84 -4.34
C PHE A 192 11.65 8.26 -5.72
N LEU A 193 11.21 9.09 -6.67
CA LEU A 193 10.94 8.67 -8.05
C LEU A 193 12.22 8.26 -8.81
N HIS A 194 13.38 8.78 -8.42
CA HIS A 194 14.67 8.40 -9.00
C HIS A 194 15.22 7.10 -8.40
N THR A 195 15.09 6.93 -7.08
CA THR A 195 15.51 5.73 -6.34
C THR A 195 14.62 4.53 -6.71
N MET A 196 13.33 4.77 -7.02
CA MET A 196 12.32 3.75 -7.32
C MET A 196 12.14 2.71 -6.20
N SER A 197 12.38 3.12 -4.95
CA SER A 197 12.07 2.35 -3.75
C SER A 197 12.12 3.25 -2.52
N GLY A 198 11.32 2.96 -1.50
CA GLY A 198 11.24 3.71 -0.24
C GLY A 198 10.21 3.05 0.70
N ASP A 199 9.91 3.62 1.86
CA ASP A 199 8.91 3.06 2.78
C ASP A 199 7.70 3.97 2.97
N ASP A 200 7.01 3.91 4.11
CA ASP A 200 5.65 4.45 4.24
C ASP A 200 5.63 5.98 4.03
N GLU A 201 6.70 6.65 4.42
CA GLU A 201 6.92 8.08 4.48
C GLU A 201 7.03 8.68 3.07
N GLU A 202 7.93 8.18 2.22
CA GLU A 202 8.09 8.67 0.84
C GLU A 202 6.81 8.46 0.02
N HIS A 203 6.18 7.29 0.17
CA HIS A 203 4.93 6.99 -0.52
C HIS A 203 3.81 7.94 -0.06
N ALA A 204 3.70 8.20 1.25
CA ALA A 204 2.69 9.11 1.78
C ALA A 204 2.93 10.56 1.33
N VAL A 205 4.18 11.02 1.35
CA VAL A 205 4.58 12.35 0.88
C VAL A 205 4.23 12.53 -0.60
N LEU A 206 4.63 11.58 -1.46
CA LEU A 206 4.36 11.65 -2.90
C LEU A 206 2.86 11.68 -3.20
N LEU A 207 2.10 10.75 -2.60
CA LEU A 207 0.66 10.66 -2.83
C LEU A 207 -0.09 11.89 -2.30
N ASN A 208 0.27 12.38 -1.11
CA ASN A 208 -0.33 13.59 -0.55
C ASN A 208 -0.05 14.82 -1.43
N ASN A 209 1.17 14.95 -1.96
CA ASN A 209 1.53 16.05 -2.87
C ASN A 209 0.71 16.04 -4.17
N TYR A 210 0.39 14.87 -4.71
CA TYR A 210 -0.54 14.77 -5.83
C TYR A 210 -1.97 15.16 -5.46
N PHE A 211 -2.44 14.75 -4.28
CA PHE A 211 -3.77 15.11 -3.80
C PHE A 211 -3.92 16.61 -3.54
N LEU A 212 -2.85 17.27 -3.08
CA LEU A 212 -2.81 18.73 -2.98
C LEU A 212 -2.97 19.40 -4.36
N THR A 213 -2.36 18.87 -5.41
CA THR A 213 -2.56 19.35 -6.80
C THR A 213 -3.99 19.16 -7.28
N LEU A 214 -4.66 18.09 -6.84
CA LEU A 214 -6.09 17.86 -7.07
C LEU A 214 -7.01 18.69 -6.17
N ASN A 215 -6.47 19.63 -5.38
CA ASN A 215 -7.18 20.46 -4.41
C ASN A 215 -7.97 19.65 -3.37
N LYS A 216 -7.49 18.44 -3.04
CA LYS A 216 -8.06 17.65 -1.94
C LYS A 216 -7.60 18.22 -0.61
N ASN A 217 -8.54 18.32 0.33
CA ASN A 217 -8.21 18.53 1.73
C ASN A 217 -7.55 17.24 2.26
N SER A 218 -6.23 17.25 2.28
CA SER A 218 -5.39 16.08 2.47
C SER A 218 -4.33 16.31 3.55
N TRP A 219 -4.02 15.23 4.27
CA TRP A 219 -2.96 15.18 5.26
C TRP A 219 -2.17 13.89 5.10
N ILE A 220 -0.88 13.96 5.40
CA ILE A 220 -0.19 12.78 5.89
C ILE A 220 -0.59 12.55 7.35
N ALA A 221 -0.82 11.29 7.72
CA ALA A 221 -1.11 10.87 9.08
C ALA A 221 -0.01 9.95 9.59
N ILE A 222 0.63 10.34 10.69
CA ILE A 222 1.69 9.56 11.33
C ILE A 222 1.09 8.83 12.53
N GLY A 223 1.35 7.53 12.60
CA GLY A 223 0.76 6.67 13.61
C GLY A 223 1.28 5.25 13.55
N VAL A 224 0.39 4.30 13.81
CA VAL A 224 0.73 2.87 13.90
C VAL A 224 -0.28 2.05 13.10
N SER A 225 0.23 1.12 12.29
CA SER A 225 -0.48 0.10 11.55
C SER A 225 -0.44 -1.23 12.31
N ILE A 226 -1.50 -2.03 12.15
CA ILE A 226 -1.56 -3.43 12.58
C ILE A 226 -0.61 -4.32 11.74
N TYR A 227 -0.14 -3.83 10.58
CA TYR A 227 0.71 -4.60 9.66
C TYR A 227 2.19 -4.20 9.70
N SER A 228 2.48 -2.92 9.92
CA SER A 228 3.84 -2.38 9.76
C SER A 228 4.43 -1.81 11.05
N GLY A 229 3.62 -1.63 12.10
CA GLY A 229 4.05 -0.86 13.27
C GLY A 229 4.01 0.64 12.97
N PRO A 230 4.98 1.45 13.43
CA PRO A 230 5.07 2.86 13.04
C PRO A 230 5.04 3.05 11.52
N CYS A 231 4.21 3.97 11.02
CA CYS A 231 4.05 4.19 9.58
C CYS A 231 3.31 5.52 9.28
N CYS A 232 3.30 5.87 8.00
CA CYS A 232 2.57 7.00 7.44
C CYS A 232 1.41 6.58 6.52
N PHE A 233 0.30 7.33 6.58
CA PHE A 233 -0.86 7.17 5.71
C PHE A 233 -1.22 8.49 5.06
N VAL A 234 -2.04 8.46 3.99
CA VAL A 234 -2.66 9.67 3.44
C VAL A 234 -4.14 9.69 3.77
N LEU A 235 -4.62 10.79 4.35
CA LEU A 235 -6.04 11.01 4.63
C LEU A 235 -6.58 12.09 3.72
N THR A 236 -7.80 11.90 3.20
CA THR A 236 -8.58 12.96 2.55
C THR A 236 -9.93 13.14 3.24
N LYS A 237 -10.42 14.37 3.32
CA LYS A 237 -11.73 14.66 3.91
C LYS A 237 -12.47 15.71 3.08
N GLU A 238 -13.52 15.28 2.40
CA GLU A 238 -14.40 16.19 1.67
C GLU A 238 -15.31 16.97 2.63
N ASP A 239 -15.81 18.13 2.18
CA ASP A 239 -16.73 18.94 2.98
C ASP A 239 -18.02 18.16 3.32
N GLY A 240 -18.42 18.22 4.59
CA GLY A 240 -19.57 17.46 5.11
C GLY A 240 -19.28 15.98 5.40
N GLN A 241 -18.11 15.45 5.03
CA GLN A 241 -17.70 14.10 5.39
C GLN A 241 -17.27 14.07 6.87
N ARG A 242 -17.94 13.23 7.68
CA ARG A 242 -17.62 13.11 9.11
C ARG A 242 -16.26 12.46 9.37
N TYR A 243 -15.98 11.36 8.67
CA TYR A 243 -14.77 10.55 8.85
C TYR A 243 -13.94 10.59 7.57
N PRO A 244 -12.64 10.90 7.63
CA PRO A 244 -11.79 10.94 6.46
C PRO A 244 -11.68 9.57 5.79
N THR A 245 -11.43 9.61 4.49
CA THR A 245 -10.97 8.47 3.71
C THR A 245 -9.47 8.31 3.93
N CYS A 246 -9.06 7.12 4.32
CA CYS A 246 -7.66 6.71 4.42
C CYS A 246 -7.25 6.02 3.13
N TRP A 247 -6.08 6.39 2.62
CA TRP A 247 -5.43 5.79 1.47
C TRP A 247 -4.21 5.03 1.95
N SER A 248 -4.23 3.72 1.72
CA SER A 248 -3.12 2.83 2.00
C SER A 248 -2.03 3.06 0.95
N VAL A 249 -0.84 3.41 1.42
CA VAL A 249 0.32 3.61 0.56
C VAL A 249 0.88 2.30 0.01
N ALA A 250 0.67 1.18 0.72
CA ALA A 250 1.19 -0.13 0.38
C ALA A 250 0.44 -0.84 -0.75
N ASP A 251 -0.88 -0.67 -0.84
CA ASP A 251 -1.73 -1.35 -1.84
C ASP A 251 -2.63 -0.41 -2.65
N GLY A 252 -2.52 0.89 -2.43
CA GLY A 252 -3.23 1.92 -3.18
C GLY A 252 -4.74 1.95 -2.93
N ARG A 253 -5.24 1.22 -1.92
CA ARG A 253 -6.67 1.12 -1.62
C ARG A 253 -7.15 2.27 -0.74
N ASP A 254 -8.37 2.73 -0.99
CA ASP A 254 -9.07 3.67 -0.14
C ASP A 254 -10.09 2.96 0.77
N ALA A 255 -10.16 3.40 2.03
CA ALA A 255 -11.14 2.93 3.00
C ALA A 255 -11.51 4.05 3.96
N SER A 256 -12.72 4.01 4.51
CA SER A 256 -13.07 4.94 5.60
C SER A 256 -12.20 4.66 6.83
N THR A 257 -11.86 5.69 7.60
CA THR A 257 -11.16 5.54 8.89
C THR A 257 -11.98 4.80 9.96
N ILE A 258 -13.30 4.65 9.76
CA ILE A 258 -14.16 3.82 10.60
C ILE A 258 -14.38 2.41 10.03
N ASP A 259 -13.82 2.10 8.86
CA ASP A 259 -13.91 0.75 8.32
C ASP A 259 -13.21 -0.22 9.28
N THR A 260 -13.89 -1.31 9.60
CA THR A 260 -13.35 -2.36 10.49
C THR A 260 -12.07 -2.97 9.94
N TRP A 261 -11.88 -2.90 8.61
CA TRP A 261 -10.71 -3.46 7.92
C TRP A 261 -9.61 -2.45 7.64
N ASN A 262 -9.74 -1.22 8.16
CA ASN A 262 -8.68 -0.23 8.03
C ASN A 262 -7.46 -0.68 8.87
N PRO A 263 -6.25 -0.76 8.28
CA PRO A 263 -5.05 -1.21 9.00
C PRO A 263 -4.56 -0.24 10.07
N ILE A 264 -5.05 1.01 10.09
CA ILE A 264 -4.63 1.99 11.08
C ILE A 264 -5.10 1.58 12.49
N ARG A 265 -4.14 1.35 13.37
CA ARG A 265 -4.36 1.11 14.80
C ARG A 265 -4.52 2.42 15.56
N SER A 266 -3.60 3.36 15.33
CA SER A 266 -3.57 4.64 16.03
C SER A 266 -3.07 5.77 15.13
N ILE A 267 -3.56 7.00 15.34
CA ILE A 267 -3.07 8.24 14.70
C ILE A 267 -2.64 9.22 15.78
N TYR A 268 -1.39 9.67 15.69
CA TYR A 268 -0.80 10.61 16.63
C TYR A 268 -0.74 12.01 16.05
N LEU A 269 -0.52 12.14 14.75
CA LEU A 269 -0.19 13.42 14.14
C LEU A 269 -0.74 13.51 12.72
N LEU A 270 -1.25 14.67 12.36
CA LEU A 270 -1.62 15.03 11.00
C LEU A 270 -0.73 16.18 10.53
N ALA A 271 -0.28 16.15 9.28
CA ALA A 271 0.46 17.25 8.70
C ALA A 271 0.01 17.51 7.25
N ASN A 272 0.01 18.78 6.86
CA ASN A 272 -0.16 19.19 5.48
C ASN A 272 0.86 20.31 5.15
N GLN A 273 0.72 20.92 3.97
CA GLN A 273 1.58 22.03 3.51
C GLN A 273 1.52 23.29 4.39
N GLU A 274 0.64 23.34 5.39
CA GLU A 274 0.40 24.53 6.21
C GLU A 274 0.81 24.36 7.65
N ASN A 275 0.54 23.20 8.25
CA ASN A 275 0.73 23.00 9.67
C ASN A 275 0.89 21.53 10.02
N ILE A 276 1.22 21.31 11.29
CA ILE A 276 1.20 20.03 11.96
C ILE A 276 0.16 20.10 13.09
N TRP A 277 -0.62 19.05 13.28
CA TRP A 277 -1.58 18.91 14.36
C TRP A 277 -1.32 17.63 15.14
N ALA A 278 -0.98 17.77 16.42
CA ALA A 278 -0.88 16.65 17.34
C ALA A 278 -2.26 16.28 17.89
N ASN A 279 -2.60 15.00 17.82
CA ASN A 279 -3.78 14.45 18.47
C ASN A 279 -3.59 14.50 19.99
N ILE A 280 -4.36 15.33 20.68
CA ILE A 280 -4.35 15.45 22.15
C ILE A 280 -5.64 14.90 22.80
N GLN A 281 -6.44 14.17 22.02
CA GLN A 281 -7.63 13.46 22.51
C GLN A 281 -7.21 12.28 23.40
N GLU A 282 -8.13 11.81 24.25
CA GLU A 282 -7.93 10.59 25.05
C GLU A 282 -7.72 9.36 24.15
N GLN A 283 -8.42 9.31 23.02
CA GLN A 283 -8.35 8.20 22.07
C GLN A 283 -7.42 8.55 20.89
N ASP A 284 -6.65 7.58 20.43
CA ASP A 284 -5.87 7.65 19.19
C ASP A 284 -6.33 6.66 18.12
N ILE A 285 -7.36 5.87 18.41
CA ILE A 285 -7.98 4.95 17.45
C ILE A 285 -8.85 5.77 16.49
N PRO A 286 -8.64 5.69 15.16
CA PRO A 286 -9.34 6.53 14.17
C PRO A 286 -10.87 6.55 14.33
N SER A 287 -11.49 5.39 14.59
CA SER A 287 -12.95 5.28 14.73
C SER A 287 -13.53 6.00 15.96
N ARG A 288 -12.69 6.37 16.92
CA ARG A 288 -13.05 7.06 18.17
C ARG A 288 -12.48 8.48 18.26
N MET A 289 -11.86 8.96 17.18
CA MET A 289 -11.30 10.30 17.10
C MET A 289 -12.26 11.26 16.40
N ASN A 290 -12.15 12.53 16.76
CA ASN A 290 -12.62 13.63 15.94
C ASN A 290 -11.50 14.08 15.00
N PHE A 291 -11.81 14.27 13.72
CA PHE A 291 -10.89 14.74 12.68
C PHE A 291 -11.13 16.20 12.27
N ASP A 292 -11.67 17.01 13.17
CA ASP A 292 -11.73 18.45 13.01
C ASP A 292 -10.48 19.09 13.60
N VAL A 293 -9.47 19.33 12.74
CA VAL A 293 -8.18 19.94 13.13
C VAL A 293 -8.32 21.38 13.64
N GLY A 294 -9.47 22.04 13.41
CA GLY A 294 -9.77 23.36 13.95
C GLY A 294 -10.15 23.34 15.44
N LYS A 295 -10.53 22.18 15.98
CA LYS A 295 -10.92 22.04 17.38
C LYS A 295 -9.69 21.88 18.27
N ALA A 296 -9.21 23.00 18.82
CA ALA A 296 -8.02 23.08 19.68
C ALA A 296 -8.04 22.20 20.94
N ALA A 297 -9.22 21.72 21.37
CA ALA A 297 -9.35 20.77 22.47
C ALA A 297 -8.97 19.34 22.08
N ASP A 298 -9.06 19.01 20.79
CA ASP A 298 -8.79 17.68 20.24
C ASP A 298 -7.44 17.66 19.51
N TRP A 299 -7.10 18.74 18.83
CA TRP A 299 -5.89 18.86 18.01
C TRP A 299 -5.08 20.08 18.44
N ARG A 300 -3.83 19.85 18.87
CA ARG A 300 -2.89 20.94 19.15
C ARG A 300 -2.13 21.28 17.89
N PRO A 301 -2.27 22.47 17.31
CA PRO A 301 -1.48 22.85 16.15
C PRO A 301 -0.05 23.23 16.55
N PHE A 302 0.89 23.08 15.62
CA PHE A 302 2.27 23.55 15.78
C PHE A 302 2.35 25.07 15.64
N PHE A 303 1.86 25.60 14.51
CA PHE A 303 1.63 27.04 14.35
C PHE A 303 0.30 27.42 14.98
N SER A 304 0.33 28.42 15.84
CA SER A 304 -0.81 28.89 16.60
C SER A 304 -0.78 30.41 16.71
N HIS A 305 -1.75 31.02 17.39
CA HIS A 305 -1.72 32.47 17.63
C HIS A 305 -0.47 32.95 18.38
N SER A 306 0.12 32.11 19.25
CA SER A 306 1.36 32.45 19.97
C SER A 306 2.64 32.18 19.18
N PHE A 307 2.55 31.39 18.10
CA PHE A 307 3.66 31.12 17.19
C PHE A 307 3.12 31.08 15.75
N PRO A 308 2.85 32.25 15.14
CA PRO A 308 2.23 32.33 13.82
C PRO A 308 3.20 31.95 12.70
N ARG A 309 2.69 31.26 11.67
CA ARG A 309 3.48 30.82 10.52
C ARG A 309 4.18 31.96 9.78
N ASP A 310 3.49 33.10 9.60
CA ASP A 310 3.95 34.24 8.79
C ASP A 310 5.22 34.92 9.32
N THR A 311 5.63 34.57 10.55
CA THR A 311 6.85 35.10 11.17
C THR A 311 8.12 34.43 10.66
N LEU A 312 8.00 33.34 9.90
CA LEU A 312 9.13 32.51 9.47
C LEU A 312 9.26 32.43 7.95
N PRO A 313 10.49 32.30 7.41
CA PRO A 313 10.69 32.04 6.00
C PRO A 313 10.04 30.70 5.60
N TRP A 314 9.25 30.73 4.52
CA TRP A 314 8.58 29.55 4.00
C TRP A 314 9.14 29.10 2.66
N THR A 315 9.77 27.94 2.64
CA THR A 315 10.28 27.25 1.45
C THR A 315 9.91 25.78 1.58
N SER A 316 9.57 25.13 0.47
CA SER A 316 9.49 23.66 0.42
C SER A 316 10.86 23.10 0.03
N VAL A 317 11.20 21.91 0.53
CA VAL A 317 12.37 21.15 0.08
C VAL A 317 12.09 20.36 -1.20
N GLN A 318 10.82 20.16 -1.54
CA GLN A 318 10.42 19.51 -2.79
C GLN A 318 10.91 20.34 -4.00
N PRO A 319 11.10 19.72 -5.17
CA PRO A 319 11.41 20.42 -6.42
C PRO A 319 10.17 21.11 -6.99
N ASN A 320 10.38 22.15 -7.80
CA ASN A 320 9.27 22.89 -8.42
C ASN A 320 8.55 22.07 -9.50
N ASP A 321 9.26 21.15 -10.16
CA ASP A 321 8.77 20.39 -11.29
C ASP A 321 9.06 18.89 -11.13
N LEU A 322 8.02 18.11 -11.46
CA LEU A 322 7.95 16.66 -11.74
C LEU A 322 8.43 16.27 -13.14
N HIS A 323 9.61 15.67 -13.32
CA HIS A 323 9.96 15.02 -14.58
C HIS A 323 9.56 13.55 -14.58
N TYR A 324 8.69 13.18 -15.52
CA TYR A 324 8.26 11.80 -15.74
C TYR A 324 8.78 11.30 -17.09
N GLU A 325 9.46 10.17 -17.07
CA GLU A 325 9.97 9.50 -18.26
C GLU A 325 8.98 8.42 -18.72
N ASP A 326 8.72 8.37 -20.02
CA ASP A 326 7.85 7.34 -20.58
C ASP A 326 8.54 5.98 -20.58
N THR A 327 7.86 4.99 -20.01
CA THR A 327 8.30 3.59 -20.06
C THR A 327 7.89 2.98 -21.38
N ARG A 328 8.85 2.35 -22.07
CA ARG A 328 8.62 1.75 -23.38
C ARG A 328 7.77 0.48 -23.26
N SER A 329 6.61 0.48 -23.94
CA SER A 329 5.72 -0.68 -23.97
C SER A 329 6.37 -1.94 -24.56
N ASP A 330 7.28 -1.79 -25.51
CA ASP A 330 8.02 -2.91 -26.11
C ASP A 330 8.89 -3.63 -25.07
N ASP A 331 9.55 -2.88 -24.18
CA ASP A 331 10.44 -3.43 -23.14
C ASP A 331 9.61 -4.17 -22.08
N ALA A 332 8.44 -3.62 -21.71
CA ALA A 332 7.49 -4.30 -20.83
C ALA A 332 6.96 -5.61 -21.46
N GLU A 333 6.69 -5.64 -22.77
CA GLU A 333 6.27 -6.86 -23.46
C GLU A 333 7.39 -7.92 -23.49
N ILE A 334 8.64 -7.52 -23.72
CA ILE A 334 9.81 -8.41 -23.66
C ILE A 334 9.95 -9.01 -22.27
N LEU A 335 9.90 -8.18 -21.22
CA LEU A 335 9.98 -8.62 -19.82
C LEU A 335 8.83 -9.57 -19.47
N SER A 336 7.62 -9.29 -19.95
CA SER A 336 6.45 -10.16 -19.76
C SER A 336 6.67 -11.57 -20.37
N LYS A 337 7.29 -11.64 -21.55
CA LYS A 337 7.65 -12.92 -22.20
C LYS A 337 8.76 -13.64 -21.44
N GLU A 338 9.75 -12.91 -20.95
CA GLU A 338 10.87 -13.45 -20.17
C GLU A 338 10.37 -14.08 -18.85
N ILE A 339 9.59 -13.33 -18.05
CA ILE A 339 9.01 -13.83 -16.81
C ILE A 339 8.14 -15.06 -17.07
N SER A 340 7.31 -15.03 -18.13
CA SER A 340 6.49 -16.18 -18.53
C SER A 340 7.34 -17.41 -18.86
N HIS A 341 8.45 -17.25 -19.58
CA HIS A 341 9.36 -18.33 -19.90
C HIS A 341 10.03 -18.91 -18.64
N ILE A 342 10.53 -18.05 -17.76
CA ILE A 342 11.19 -18.45 -16.51
C ILE A 342 10.22 -19.21 -15.59
N LEU A 343 9.02 -18.68 -15.38
CA LEU A 343 8.01 -19.33 -14.55
C LEU A 343 7.58 -20.69 -15.10
N ARG A 344 7.47 -20.86 -16.42
CA ARG A 344 7.17 -22.17 -17.04
C ARG A 344 8.24 -23.20 -16.75
N ASN A 345 9.51 -22.82 -16.92
CA ASN A 345 10.64 -23.72 -16.66
C ASN A 345 10.70 -24.07 -15.17
N LYS A 346 10.54 -23.07 -14.28
CA LYS A 346 10.47 -23.29 -12.84
C LYS A 346 9.33 -24.22 -12.43
N MET A 347 8.15 -24.10 -13.02
CA MET A 347 7.04 -25.02 -12.75
C MET A 347 7.33 -26.47 -13.18
N ILE A 348 8.10 -26.66 -14.26
CA ILE A 348 8.56 -27.99 -14.67
C ILE A 348 9.53 -28.53 -13.62
N ASP A 349 10.52 -27.73 -13.21
CA ASP A 349 11.51 -28.10 -12.20
C ASP A 349 10.86 -28.46 -10.85
N TRP A 350 9.90 -27.65 -10.39
CA TRP A 350 9.22 -27.84 -9.10
C TRP A 350 8.33 -29.07 -9.04
N ARG A 351 7.94 -29.62 -10.19
CA ARG A 351 7.10 -30.82 -10.28
C ARG A 351 7.91 -32.12 -10.33
N GLU A 352 9.25 -32.02 -10.36
CA GLU A 352 10.20 -33.12 -10.33
C GLU A 352 9.83 -34.25 -11.33
N ALA A 353 9.24 -35.34 -10.83
CA ALA A 353 8.87 -36.51 -11.63
C ALA A 353 7.51 -36.39 -12.36
N ASN A 354 6.70 -35.37 -12.04
CA ASN A 354 5.37 -35.20 -12.61
C ASN A 354 5.42 -34.39 -13.91
N ALA A 355 4.77 -34.91 -14.96
CA ALA A 355 4.67 -34.20 -16.22
C ALA A 355 3.91 -32.88 -16.05
N THR A 356 4.36 -31.86 -16.79
CA THR A 356 3.74 -30.52 -16.80
C THR A 356 3.20 -30.24 -18.20
N SER A 357 1.90 -30.38 -18.36
CA SER A 357 1.20 -30.11 -19.63
C SER A 357 0.56 -28.72 -19.61
N TRP A 358 0.60 -28.00 -20.72
CA TRP A 358 0.07 -26.64 -20.83
C TRP A 358 -1.24 -26.58 -21.64
N HIS A 359 -2.20 -25.80 -21.16
CA HIS A 359 -3.47 -25.54 -21.85
C HIS A 359 -3.46 -24.17 -22.55
N HIS A 360 -2.95 -24.13 -23.79
CA HIS A 360 -2.72 -22.88 -24.52
C HIS A 360 -3.97 -22.02 -24.76
N VAL A 361 -5.15 -22.62 -24.99
CA VAL A 361 -6.38 -21.84 -25.23
C VAL A 361 -6.83 -21.10 -23.96
N CYS A 362 -6.91 -21.81 -22.83
CA CYS A 362 -7.20 -21.21 -21.52
C CYS A 362 -6.17 -20.12 -21.18
N GLN A 363 -4.88 -20.33 -21.43
CA GLN A 363 -3.84 -19.32 -21.22
C GLN A 363 -4.13 -17.99 -21.93
N LYS A 364 -4.59 -18.01 -23.19
CA LYS A 364 -4.93 -16.76 -23.92
C LYS A 364 -6.06 -15.99 -23.23
N HIS A 365 -7.08 -16.70 -22.74
CA HIS A 365 -8.17 -16.08 -21.98
C HIS A 365 -7.65 -15.51 -20.65
N LEU A 366 -6.79 -16.25 -19.93
CA LEU A 366 -6.19 -15.74 -18.69
C LEU A 366 -5.40 -14.44 -18.93
N GLU A 367 -4.70 -14.32 -20.06
CA GLU A 367 -3.95 -13.13 -20.45
C GLU A 367 -4.87 -11.92 -20.73
N GLU A 368 -5.98 -12.14 -21.42
CA GLU A 368 -6.99 -11.10 -21.66
C GLU A 368 -7.62 -10.62 -20.35
N ILE A 369 -7.90 -11.53 -19.41
CA ILE A 369 -8.45 -11.21 -18.08
C ILE A 369 -7.51 -10.28 -17.32
N ILE A 370 -6.21 -10.59 -17.23
CA ILE A 370 -5.26 -9.76 -16.46
C ILE A 370 -4.99 -8.40 -17.10
N LYS A 371 -4.94 -8.31 -18.43
CA LYS A 371 -4.85 -7.03 -19.14
C LYS A 371 -6.07 -6.16 -18.85
N ARG A 372 -7.27 -6.72 -18.95
CA ARG A 372 -8.52 -6.03 -18.64
C ARG A 372 -8.57 -5.59 -17.18
N LYS A 373 -8.09 -6.42 -16.25
CA LYS A 373 -8.01 -6.07 -14.82
C LYS A 373 -7.21 -4.80 -14.58
N GLU A 374 -6.02 -4.70 -15.15
CA GLU A 374 -5.23 -3.49 -14.95
C GLU A 374 -5.90 -2.25 -15.55
N MET A 375 -6.51 -2.39 -16.74
CA MET A 375 -7.27 -1.30 -17.35
C MET A 375 -8.47 -0.85 -16.50
N GLU A 376 -9.15 -1.76 -15.81
CA GLU A 376 -10.26 -1.43 -14.94
C GLU A 376 -9.80 -0.81 -13.61
N PHE A 377 -8.65 -1.24 -13.06
CA PHE A 377 -7.99 -0.53 -11.94
C PHE A 377 -7.70 0.93 -12.32
N ILE A 378 -7.16 1.15 -13.52
CA ILE A 378 -6.92 2.50 -14.04
C ILE A 378 -8.24 3.26 -14.21
N ARG A 379 -9.35 2.60 -14.56
CA ARG A 379 -10.67 3.26 -14.69
C ARG A 379 -11.41 3.48 -13.37
N GLY A 380 -10.83 3.11 -12.22
CA GLY A 380 -11.52 3.19 -10.92
C GLY A 380 -12.72 2.25 -10.80
N SER A 381 -12.75 1.19 -11.62
CA SER A 381 -13.86 0.24 -11.72
C SER A 381 -13.47 -1.09 -11.06
N THR A 382 -14.34 -1.63 -10.21
CA THR A 382 -14.11 -2.94 -9.59
C THR A 382 -14.71 -4.04 -10.46
N ILE A 383 -13.87 -4.90 -11.03
CA ILE A 383 -14.35 -6.12 -11.68
C ILE A 383 -14.89 -7.06 -10.60
N ASN A 384 -16.20 -7.32 -10.64
CA ASN A 384 -16.77 -8.37 -9.81
C ASN A 384 -16.36 -9.73 -10.38
N GLY A 385 -16.17 -10.73 -9.52
CA GLY A 385 -15.84 -12.09 -9.98
C GLY A 385 -16.81 -12.65 -11.03
N ALA A 386 -18.06 -12.17 -11.02
CA ALA A 386 -19.11 -12.49 -11.99
C ALA A 386 -18.76 -12.08 -13.44
N ASP A 387 -17.97 -11.02 -13.64
CA ASP A 387 -17.61 -10.52 -14.98
C ASP A 387 -16.49 -11.34 -15.64
N ILE A 388 -15.92 -12.32 -14.91
CA ILE A 388 -14.82 -13.18 -15.37
C ILE A 388 -15.34 -14.59 -15.73
N GLU A 389 -16.49 -14.99 -15.19
CA GLU A 389 -17.15 -16.25 -15.50
C GLU A 389 -17.44 -16.49 -16.99
N PRO A 390 -17.87 -15.51 -17.83
CA PRO A 390 -18.23 -15.80 -19.22
C PRO A 390 -17.04 -16.24 -20.08
N GLU A 391 -15.84 -15.67 -19.86
CA GLU A 391 -14.63 -16.00 -20.64
C GLU A 391 -14.10 -17.41 -20.34
N LEU A 392 -14.47 -18.00 -19.20
CA LEU A 392 -14.05 -19.34 -18.80
C LEU A 392 -15.18 -20.38 -18.81
N ALA A 393 -16.41 -19.96 -19.13
CA ALA A 393 -17.61 -20.80 -19.08
C ALA A 393 -17.50 -22.05 -19.96
N ASP A 394 -16.89 -21.96 -21.14
CA ASP A 394 -16.72 -23.10 -22.04
C ASP A 394 -15.74 -24.15 -21.51
N PHE A 395 -14.67 -23.72 -20.84
CA PHE A 395 -13.75 -24.63 -20.16
C PHE A 395 -14.41 -25.29 -18.94
N GLN A 396 -15.22 -24.54 -18.19
CA GLN A 396 -15.96 -25.05 -17.04
C GLN A 396 -16.98 -26.14 -17.39
N LYS A 397 -17.42 -26.25 -18.64
CA LYS A 397 -18.28 -27.36 -19.09
C LYS A 397 -17.55 -28.70 -19.10
N THR A 398 -16.26 -28.71 -19.44
CA THR A 398 -15.47 -29.93 -19.69
C THR A 398 -14.42 -30.21 -18.61
N HIS A 399 -14.00 -29.19 -17.87
CA HIS A 399 -12.97 -29.27 -16.84
C HIS A 399 -13.41 -28.57 -15.56
N ASN A 400 -12.89 -29.02 -14.43
CA ASN A 400 -12.82 -28.25 -13.20
C ASN A 400 -11.58 -27.35 -13.28
N ILE A 401 -11.76 -26.04 -13.13
CA ILE A 401 -10.69 -25.05 -13.22
C ILE A 401 -10.47 -24.44 -11.85
N THR A 402 -9.22 -24.49 -11.38
CA THR A 402 -8.82 -23.89 -10.11
C THR A 402 -7.59 -23.04 -10.33
N GLY A 403 -7.62 -21.79 -9.87
CA GLY A 403 -6.57 -20.82 -10.16
C GLY A 403 -6.90 -19.44 -9.63
N PHE A 404 -5.93 -18.54 -9.76
CA PHE A 404 -6.03 -17.20 -9.21
C PHE A 404 -5.07 -16.22 -9.90
N ALA A 405 -5.38 -14.93 -9.81
CA ALA A 405 -4.54 -13.85 -10.33
C ALA A 405 -3.78 -13.15 -9.20
N LEU A 406 -2.46 -13.10 -9.32
CA LEU A 406 -1.56 -12.32 -8.47
C LEU A 406 -1.27 -10.98 -9.13
N GLN A 407 -1.15 -9.94 -8.32
CA GLN A 407 -0.63 -8.64 -8.73
C GLN A 407 0.38 -8.15 -7.72
N MET A 408 1.50 -7.65 -8.22
CA MET A 408 2.59 -7.09 -7.41
C MET A 408 3.34 -5.99 -8.17
N PRO A 409 4.02 -5.07 -7.48
CA PRO A 409 5.03 -4.22 -8.10
C PRO A 409 6.20 -5.08 -8.61
N TYR A 410 6.83 -4.65 -9.70
CA TYR A 410 8.06 -5.28 -10.16
C TYR A 410 9.24 -4.91 -9.25
N THR A 411 9.96 -5.92 -8.75
CA THR A 411 11.22 -5.74 -8.02
C THR A 411 12.34 -6.53 -8.69
N THR A 412 12.25 -7.85 -8.62
CA THR A 412 13.16 -8.78 -9.29
C THR A 412 12.38 -9.97 -9.83
N VAL A 413 12.90 -10.60 -10.88
CA VAL A 413 12.34 -11.86 -11.39
C VAL A 413 12.35 -12.95 -10.30
N GLN A 414 13.36 -12.97 -9.43
CA GLN A 414 13.43 -13.96 -8.36
C GLN A 414 12.31 -13.77 -7.33
N ALA A 415 12.01 -12.54 -6.92
CA ALA A 415 10.89 -12.27 -6.01
C ALA A 415 9.54 -12.73 -6.60
N ILE A 416 9.37 -12.56 -7.92
CA ILE A 416 8.20 -13.08 -8.65
C ILE A 416 8.15 -14.61 -8.59
N VAL A 417 9.28 -15.27 -8.88
CA VAL A 417 9.40 -16.74 -8.82
C VAL A 417 9.07 -17.27 -7.43
N ASP A 418 9.62 -16.64 -6.38
CA ASP A 418 9.39 -17.01 -4.99
C ASP A 418 7.92 -16.81 -4.59
N THR A 419 7.31 -15.71 -5.03
CA THR A 419 5.89 -15.44 -4.81
C THR A 419 5.03 -16.52 -5.45
N VAL A 420 5.27 -16.88 -6.72
CA VAL A 420 4.52 -17.96 -7.38
C VAL A 420 4.77 -19.32 -6.71
N TYR A 421 6.00 -19.61 -6.29
CA TYR A 421 6.34 -20.84 -5.57
C TYR A 421 5.56 -20.96 -4.25
N SER A 422 5.45 -19.88 -3.49
CA SER A 422 4.76 -19.85 -2.20
C SER A 422 3.28 -20.24 -2.30
N THR A 423 2.66 -20.07 -3.48
CA THR A 423 1.27 -20.44 -3.72
C THR A 423 1.00 -21.93 -3.75
N ASN A 424 2.04 -22.76 -3.90
CA ASN A 424 1.93 -24.22 -4.01
C ASN A 424 0.98 -24.72 -5.13
N ILE A 425 0.52 -23.89 -6.06
CA ILE A 425 -0.44 -24.31 -7.11
C ILE A 425 0.11 -25.41 -8.04
N PHE A 426 1.44 -25.57 -8.10
CA PHE A 426 2.08 -26.64 -8.86
C PHE A 426 2.02 -28.01 -8.16
N LYS A 427 1.75 -28.06 -6.85
CA LYS A 427 1.73 -29.28 -6.04
C LYS A 427 0.45 -30.08 -6.28
N HIS A 428 0.51 -30.96 -7.28
CA HIS A 428 -0.54 -31.95 -7.56
C HIS A 428 0.10 -33.28 -7.87
N ALA A 429 -0.43 -34.35 -7.27
CA ALA A 429 0.08 -35.72 -7.41
C ALA A 429 -0.28 -36.39 -8.74
N THR A 430 -1.23 -35.83 -9.51
CA THR A 430 -1.71 -36.43 -10.75
C THR A 430 -1.08 -35.75 -11.99
N ASN A 431 -0.87 -36.55 -13.04
CA ASN A 431 -0.37 -36.10 -14.34
C ASN A 431 -1.47 -35.75 -15.34
N GLU A 432 -2.75 -35.96 -14.98
CA GLU A 432 -3.91 -35.67 -15.83
C GLU A 432 -4.28 -34.19 -15.88
N ILE A 433 -3.63 -33.36 -15.04
CA ILE A 433 -3.88 -31.93 -15.00
C ILE A 433 -3.14 -31.18 -16.11
N LYS A 434 -3.76 -30.11 -16.59
CA LYS A 434 -3.11 -29.14 -17.48
C LYS A 434 -3.03 -27.79 -16.80
N PHE A 435 -1.90 -27.12 -16.91
CA PHE A 435 -1.69 -25.78 -16.38
C PHE A 435 -1.95 -24.71 -17.43
N ALA A 436 -2.44 -23.56 -17.00
CA ALA A 436 -2.50 -22.33 -17.78
C ALA A 436 -1.80 -21.22 -16.98
N LEU A 437 -0.84 -20.55 -17.60
CA LEU A 437 -0.08 -19.45 -17.01
C LEU A 437 -0.02 -18.29 -17.99
N ALA A 438 -0.54 -17.15 -17.56
CA ALA A 438 -0.42 -15.88 -18.25
C ALA A 438 0.34 -14.88 -17.38
N VAL A 439 1.17 -14.06 -18.03
CA VAL A 439 1.91 -12.96 -17.40
C VAL A 439 1.65 -11.71 -18.22
N HIS A 440 1.38 -10.60 -17.55
CA HIS A 440 1.28 -9.28 -18.15
C HIS A 440 2.05 -8.28 -17.30
N VAL A 441 2.99 -7.58 -17.91
CA VAL A 441 3.67 -6.43 -17.31
C VAL A 441 3.07 -5.16 -17.91
N HIS A 442 2.50 -4.31 -17.07
CA HIS A 442 1.92 -3.03 -17.49
C HIS A 442 2.87 -1.87 -17.14
N PRO A 443 3.29 -1.05 -18.13
CA PRO A 443 4.19 0.06 -17.90
C PRO A 443 3.48 1.30 -17.36
N TYR A 444 4.04 1.90 -16.31
CA TYR A 444 3.73 3.24 -15.81
C TYR A 444 4.93 4.16 -16.06
N PRO A 445 4.80 5.50 -15.97
CA PRO A 445 5.95 6.40 -16.06
C PRO A 445 7.08 6.03 -15.07
N ASN A 446 8.32 6.41 -15.40
CA ASN A 446 9.54 6.18 -14.62
C ASN A 446 9.90 4.70 -14.39
N ASN A 447 9.68 3.84 -15.39
CA ASN A 447 9.92 2.39 -15.31
C ASN A 447 9.25 1.69 -14.12
N ILE A 448 8.18 2.28 -13.59
CA ILE A 448 7.32 1.65 -12.60
C ILE A 448 6.44 0.63 -13.33
N LEU A 449 6.37 -0.60 -12.82
CA LEU A 449 5.73 -1.70 -13.53
C LEU A 449 4.76 -2.46 -12.62
N ALA A 450 3.52 -2.64 -13.09
CA ALA A 450 2.58 -3.58 -12.49
C ALA A 450 2.75 -4.96 -13.12
N VAL A 451 3.07 -5.97 -12.31
CA VAL A 451 3.19 -7.36 -12.76
C VAL A 451 1.92 -8.13 -12.39
N TRP A 452 1.25 -8.66 -13.40
CA TRP A 452 0.13 -9.57 -13.25
C TRP A 452 0.51 -10.99 -13.65
N ILE A 453 0.13 -11.95 -12.83
CA ILE A 453 0.33 -13.37 -13.08
C ILE A 453 -0.97 -14.10 -12.83
N TYR A 454 -1.50 -14.76 -13.84
CA TYR A 454 -2.66 -15.64 -13.67
C TYR A 454 -2.23 -17.07 -13.90
N ILE A 455 -2.33 -17.87 -12.85
CA ILE A 455 -2.00 -19.28 -12.86
C ILE A 455 -3.22 -20.12 -12.48
N ALA A 456 -3.48 -21.16 -13.27
CA ALA A 456 -4.57 -22.10 -13.06
C ALA A 456 -4.17 -23.51 -13.45
N HIS A 457 -4.83 -24.51 -12.85
CA HIS A 457 -4.83 -25.88 -13.33
C HIS A 457 -6.24 -26.31 -13.72
N LEU A 458 -6.33 -27.17 -14.72
CA LEU A 458 -7.54 -27.73 -15.27
C LEU A 458 -7.51 -29.24 -15.06
N THR A 459 -8.55 -29.77 -14.44
CA THR A 459 -8.75 -31.20 -14.23
C THR A 459 -9.97 -31.64 -15.03
N PRO A 460 -9.88 -32.67 -15.89
CA PRO A 460 -11.06 -33.22 -16.59
C PRO A 460 -12.18 -33.59 -15.62
N LYS A 461 -13.44 -33.41 -16.05
CA LYS A 461 -14.62 -33.82 -15.29
C LYS A 461 -14.97 -35.29 -15.45
#